data_AF-A0A146F449-F1
#
_entry.id   AF-A0A146F449-F1
#
_cell.length_a   1.000
_cell.length_b   1.000
_cell.length_c   1.000
_cell.angle_alpha   90.00
_cell.angle_beta   90.00
_cell.angle_gamma   90.00
#
_symmetry.space_group_name_H-M   'P 1'
#
loop_
_entity.id
_entity.type
_entity.pdbx_description
1 polymer ?
#
loop_
_entity_poly.entity_id
_entity_poly.type
_entity_poly.pdbx_seq_one_letter_code
_entity_poly.pdbx_strand_id
1 'polypeptide(L)'
;MKASFTTTVLSGLAAIGSVAANPLRPLGDLVKRNPDGNFTLYAYGLASEPVKLFYADGLAYFGTASDWTYGSVVTDITMTYSSDEVFAEALTEGVTLPDDTLLYIRPNADEVTEVGFTGDDTPSDAVTDKWIWYGGWIMYESDSGELFDTFYVKDTNVSTVWQLFWVPEGVSSSGYTTANVRDVA
;
A
#
# COMPACT_ATOMS: atom_id res chain seq x y z
N MET A 1 -53.11 -4.49 55.33
CA MET A 1 -51.85 -4.19 54.64
C MET A 1 -51.42 -5.43 53.88
N LYS A 2 -51.49 -5.43 52.54
CA LYS A 2 -50.95 -6.50 51.69
C LYS A 2 -50.02 -5.82 50.69
N ALA A 3 -48.73 -6.14 50.78
CA ALA A 3 -47.69 -5.57 49.93
C ALA A 3 -47.75 -6.19 48.52
N SER A 4 -47.67 -5.31 47.52
CA SER A 4 -47.54 -5.65 46.11
C SER A 4 -46.06 -5.83 45.79
N PHE A 5 -45.70 -6.91 45.10
CA PHE A 5 -44.37 -7.08 44.50
C PHE A 5 -44.53 -7.13 42.97
N THR A 6 -44.18 -6.03 42.33
CA THR A 6 -44.06 -5.93 40.87
C THR A 6 -42.67 -6.40 40.48
N THR A 7 -42.56 -7.49 39.72
CA THR A 7 -41.28 -7.93 39.14
C THR A 7 -41.22 -7.46 37.69
N THR A 8 -40.33 -6.50 37.42
CA THR A 8 -39.98 -6.06 36.07
C THR A 8 -38.86 -6.96 35.55
N VAL A 9 -39.10 -7.71 34.48
CA VAL A 9 -38.04 -8.45 33.77
C VAL A 9 -37.57 -7.60 32.59
N LEU A 10 -36.35 -7.07 32.69
CA LEU A 10 -35.65 -6.39 31.61
C LEU A 10 -35.11 -7.46 30.65
N SER A 11 -35.58 -7.47 29.40
CA SER A 11 -35.03 -8.33 28.35
C SER A 11 -33.98 -7.54 27.57
N GLY A 12 -32.70 -7.82 27.82
CA GLY A 12 -31.60 -7.31 27.00
C GLY A 12 -31.27 -8.30 25.88
N LEU A 13 -31.64 -7.98 24.64
CA LEU A 13 -31.12 -8.66 23.45
C LEU A 13 -29.74 -8.06 23.13
N ALA A 14 -28.68 -8.84 23.32
CA ALA A 14 -27.39 -8.54 22.72
C ALA A 14 -27.39 -9.08 21.28
N ALA A 15 -27.40 -8.19 20.29
CA ALA A 15 -27.16 -8.55 18.90
C ALA A 15 -25.67 -8.85 18.72
N ILE A 16 -25.33 -10.11 18.47
CA ILE A 16 -23.98 -10.52 18.12
C ILE A 16 -23.82 -10.25 16.63
N GLY A 17 -23.17 -9.14 16.28
CA GLY A 17 -22.77 -8.87 14.90
C GLY A 17 -21.74 -9.91 14.49
N SER A 18 -22.05 -10.73 13.50
CA SER A 18 -21.07 -11.59 12.86
C SER A 18 -20.10 -10.71 12.07
N VAL A 19 -18.91 -10.48 12.61
CA VAL A 19 -17.78 -10.03 11.78
C VAL A 19 -17.49 -11.21 10.86
N ALA A 20 -17.76 -11.05 9.57
CA ALA A 20 -17.24 -11.95 8.57
C ALA A 20 -15.72 -11.77 8.60
N ALA A 21 -15.04 -12.61 9.38
CA ALA A 21 -13.61 -12.78 9.23
C ALA A 21 -13.41 -13.30 7.80
N ASN A 22 -12.85 -12.46 6.93
CA ASN A 22 -12.19 -12.98 5.73
C ASN A 22 -11.28 -14.10 6.21
N PRO A 23 -11.29 -15.28 5.57
CA PRO A 23 -10.38 -16.33 5.96
C PRO A 23 -8.99 -15.73 5.91
N LEU A 24 -8.34 -15.64 7.07
CA LEU A 24 -6.91 -15.40 7.15
C LEU A 24 -6.33 -16.44 6.20
N ARG A 25 -5.81 -16.00 5.05
CA ARG A 25 -4.96 -16.87 4.23
C ARG A 25 -3.95 -17.40 5.25
N PRO A 26 -3.81 -18.72 5.39
CA PRO A 26 -2.73 -19.27 6.20
C PRO A 26 -1.49 -18.48 5.80
N LEU A 27 -0.67 -18.07 6.77
CA LEU A 27 0.73 -17.76 6.50
C LEU A 27 1.33 -19.07 5.97
N GLY A 28 0.96 -19.44 4.74
CA GLY A 28 1.63 -20.44 3.95
C GLY A 28 3.05 -19.96 3.84
N ASP A 29 3.96 -20.93 3.86
CA ASP A 29 5.40 -20.72 3.84
C ASP A 29 5.75 -19.51 2.98
N LEU A 30 6.67 -18.68 3.48
CA LEU A 30 7.20 -17.52 2.80
C LEU A 30 7.92 -18.01 1.53
N VAL A 31 7.15 -18.24 0.47
CA VAL A 31 7.58 -18.88 -0.77
C VAL A 31 7.53 -17.83 -1.86
N LYS A 32 8.61 -17.80 -2.66
CA LYS A 32 8.68 -16.95 -3.84
C LYS A 32 7.51 -17.28 -4.75
N ARG A 33 6.78 -16.27 -5.22
CA ARG A 33 5.68 -16.44 -6.16
C ARG A 33 5.70 -15.38 -7.24
N ASN A 34 4.87 -15.60 -8.24
CA ASN A 34 4.54 -14.66 -9.29
C ASN A 34 3.04 -14.29 -9.14
N PRO A 35 2.69 -13.06 -8.69
CA PRO A 35 1.30 -12.62 -8.62
C PRO A 35 0.57 -12.78 -9.95
N ASP A 36 -0.62 -13.38 -9.91
CA ASP A 36 -1.49 -13.52 -11.06
C ASP A 36 -2.74 -12.63 -10.94
N GLY A 37 -3.11 -11.99 -12.05
CA GLY A 37 -4.25 -11.09 -12.11
C GLY A 37 -4.02 -9.74 -11.43
N ASN A 38 -5.12 -9.06 -11.14
CA ASN A 38 -5.14 -7.71 -10.61
C ASN A 38 -5.05 -7.70 -9.09
N PHE A 39 -4.20 -6.83 -8.55
CA PHE A 39 -4.03 -6.62 -7.12
C PHE A 39 -3.87 -5.13 -6.77
N THR A 40 -3.74 -4.86 -5.48
CA THR A 40 -3.41 -3.54 -4.93
C THR A 40 -2.42 -3.74 -3.80
N LEU A 41 -1.54 -2.77 -3.55
CA LEU A 41 -0.62 -2.77 -2.43
C LEU A 41 -1.21 -2.02 -1.23
N TYR A 42 -0.88 -2.50 -0.04
CA TYR A 42 -1.34 -1.98 1.24
C TYR A 42 -0.15 -1.79 2.18
N ALA A 43 -0.14 -0.68 2.90
CA ALA A 43 0.78 -0.43 3.99
C ALA A 43 0.16 -0.83 5.33
N TYR A 44 0.87 -1.69 6.06
CA TYR A 44 0.51 -2.11 7.41
C TYR A 44 1.31 -1.34 8.46
N GLY A 45 0.65 -1.03 9.57
CA GLY A 45 1.26 -0.35 10.73
C GLY A 45 1.20 1.18 10.68
N LEU A 46 0.60 1.77 9.65
CA LEU A 46 0.39 3.23 9.57
C LEU A 46 -0.89 3.68 10.27
N ALA A 47 -1.93 2.84 10.24
CA ALA A 47 -3.22 3.06 10.87
C ALA A 47 -3.72 1.75 11.52
N SER A 48 -4.92 1.78 12.12
CA SER A 48 -5.55 0.59 12.71
C SER A 48 -5.89 -0.49 11.67
N GLU A 49 -6.16 -0.07 10.44
CA GLU A 49 -6.45 -0.93 9.28
C GLU A 49 -5.37 -0.74 8.21
N PRO A 50 -5.15 -1.73 7.33
CA PRO A 50 -4.21 -1.59 6.21
C PRO A 50 -4.63 -0.46 5.26
N VAL A 51 -3.66 0.36 4.88
CA VAL A 51 -3.90 1.57 4.09
C VAL A 51 -3.53 1.33 2.63
N LYS A 52 -4.45 1.62 1.71
CA LYS A 52 -4.34 1.30 0.29
C LYS A 52 -3.39 2.24 -0.45
N LEU A 53 -2.61 1.73 -1.41
CA LEU A 53 -1.81 2.53 -2.33
C LEU A 53 -2.71 3.21 -3.39
N PHE A 54 -2.44 4.48 -3.69
CA PHE A 54 -3.05 5.24 -4.77
C PHE A 54 -2.02 6.09 -5.50
N TYR A 55 -2.38 6.54 -6.71
CA TYR A 55 -1.57 7.39 -7.56
C TYR A 55 -1.97 8.85 -7.38
N ALA A 56 -0.99 9.75 -7.27
CA ALA A 56 -1.21 11.18 -7.47
C ALA A 56 -0.01 11.83 -8.18
N ASP A 57 -0.25 12.46 -9.34
CA ASP A 57 0.75 13.20 -10.13
C ASP A 57 2.10 12.47 -10.32
N GLY A 58 2.06 11.16 -10.61
CA GLY A 58 3.26 10.36 -10.87
C GLY A 58 3.92 9.80 -9.60
N LEU A 59 3.38 10.07 -8.42
CA LEU A 59 3.91 9.63 -7.13
C LEU A 59 2.97 8.66 -6.43
N ALA A 60 3.55 7.82 -5.57
CA ALA A 60 2.83 6.78 -4.85
C ALA A 60 2.50 7.21 -3.41
N TYR A 61 1.24 7.06 -3.03
CA TYR A 61 0.73 7.44 -1.71
C TYR A 61 -0.08 6.32 -1.10
N PHE A 62 -0.06 6.19 0.22
CA PHE A 62 -1.00 5.36 0.97
C PHE A 62 -2.10 6.24 1.56
N GLY A 63 -3.36 5.87 1.35
CA GLY A 63 -4.51 6.56 1.93
C GLY A 63 -5.80 6.28 1.18
N THR A 64 -6.73 7.23 1.28
CA THR A 64 -7.90 7.30 0.40
C THR A 64 -7.63 8.35 -0.66
N ALA A 65 -7.67 7.97 -1.95
CA ALA A 65 -7.36 8.89 -3.05
C ALA A 65 -8.20 10.19 -3.02
N SER A 66 -9.48 10.10 -2.64
CA SER A 66 -10.37 11.27 -2.54
C SER A 66 -10.00 12.27 -1.43
N ASP A 67 -9.20 11.85 -0.45
CA ASP A 67 -8.75 12.74 0.63
C ASP A 67 -7.59 13.64 0.16
N TRP A 68 -6.90 13.26 -0.92
CA TRP A 68 -5.78 14.02 -1.47
C TRP A 68 -6.24 15.05 -2.51
N THR A 69 -6.43 16.29 -2.06
CA THR A 69 -6.92 17.40 -2.91
C THR A 69 -5.80 18.27 -3.50
N TYR A 70 -4.55 17.84 -3.39
CA TYR A 70 -3.37 18.62 -3.79
C TYR A 70 -2.77 18.19 -5.13
N GLY A 71 -3.24 17.06 -5.70
CA GLY A 71 -2.80 16.57 -7.00
C GLY A 71 -3.72 17.01 -8.15
N SER A 72 -3.16 17.13 -9.35
CA SER A 72 -3.90 17.41 -10.58
C SER A 72 -4.59 16.15 -11.13
N VAL A 73 -3.91 15.02 -11.04
CA VAL A 73 -4.41 13.69 -11.40
C VAL A 73 -4.26 12.80 -10.17
N VAL A 74 -5.39 12.41 -9.58
CA VAL A 74 -5.44 11.56 -8.39
C VAL A 74 -6.40 10.42 -8.64
N THR A 75 -5.94 9.19 -8.46
CA THR A 75 -6.75 8.01 -8.76
C THR A 75 -6.39 6.84 -7.86
N ASP A 76 -7.41 6.08 -7.49
CA ASP A 76 -7.20 4.70 -7.09
C ASP A 76 -6.62 3.92 -8.27
N ILE A 77 -5.78 2.93 -7.97
CA ILE A 77 -5.13 2.11 -8.99
C ILE A 77 -5.37 0.63 -8.76
N THR A 78 -5.38 -0.12 -9.86
CA THR A 78 -5.17 -1.57 -9.85
C THR A 78 -3.80 -1.84 -10.44
N MET A 79 -3.15 -2.90 -9.96
CA MET A 79 -1.81 -3.28 -10.41
C MET A 79 -1.81 -4.70 -10.96
N THR A 80 -0.92 -4.92 -11.93
CA THR A 80 -0.58 -6.24 -12.44
C THR A 80 0.93 -6.42 -12.42
N TYR A 81 1.39 -7.66 -12.42
CA TYR A 81 2.82 -7.97 -12.41
C TYR A 81 3.18 -8.88 -13.58
N SER A 82 4.26 -8.54 -14.26
CA SER A 82 4.81 -9.33 -15.36
C SER A 82 6.28 -9.00 -15.54
N SER A 83 7.11 -9.99 -15.88
CA SER A 83 8.52 -9.77 -16.21
C SER A 83 9.32 -9.00 -15.14
N ASP A 84 9.05 -9.27 -13.86
CA ASP A 84 9.67 -8.57 -12.72
C ASP A 84 9.31 -7.07 -12.58
N GLU A 85 8.28 -6.61 -13.30
CA GLU A 85 7.78 -5.24 -13.33
C GLU A 85 6.33 -5.14 -12.78
N VAL A 86 6.00 -3.99 -12.18
CA VAL A 86 4.65 -3.70 -11.64
C VAL A 86 3.99 -2.61 -12.44
N PHE A 87 2.91 -2.96 -13.13
CA PHE A 87 2.11 -2.06 -13.94
C PHE A 87 0.95 -1.51 -13.11
N ALA A 88 0.59 -0.26 -13.34
CA ALA A 88 -0.54 0.41 -12.70
C ALA A 88 -1.54 0.93 -13.73
N GLU A 89 -2.82 0.74 -13.44
CA GLU A 89 -3.94 1.28 -14.22
C GLU A 89 -4.87 2.08 -13.31
N ALA A 90 -5.44 3.18 -13.83
CA ALA A 90 -6.42 3.97 -13.11
C ALA A 90 -7.74 3.21 -12.93
N LEU A 91 -8.32 3.29 -11.74
CA LEU A 91 -9.68 2.83 -11.44
C LEU A 91 -10.72 3.95 -11.40
N THR A 92 -10.29 5.21 -11.29
CA THR A 92 -11.22 6.34 -11.28
C THR A 92 -11.75 6.61 -12.69
N GLU A 93 -13.08 6.66 -12.84
CA GLU A 93 -13.73 6.95 -14.11
C GLU A 93 -13.29 8.31 -14.68
N GLY A 94 -12.91 8.32 -15.96
CA GLY A 94 -12.44 9.52 -16.66
C GLY A 94 -10.98 9.88 -16.42
N VAL A 95 -10.26 9.12 -15.59
CA VAL A 95 -8.81 9.22 -15.43
C VAL A 95 -8.14 8.12 -16.25
N THR A 96 -7.06 8.46 -16.96
CA THR A 96 -6.24 7.49 -17.70
C THR A 96 -4.78 7.79 -17.39
N LEU A 97 -4.05 6.75 -16.99
CA LEU A 97 -2.59 6.81 -16.87
C LEU A 97 -1.98 6.47 -18.24
N PRO A 98 -0.73 6.90 -18.52
CA PRO A 98 0.00 6.44 -19.69
C PRO A 98 0.00 4.90 -19.81
N ASP A 99 0.02 4.39 -21.04
CA ASP A 99 0.25 2.96 -21.27
C ASP A 99 1.60 2.58 -20.66
N ASP A 100 1.69 1.36 -20.09
CA ASP A 100 2.90 0.87 -19.42
C ASP A 100 3.38 1.75 -18.24
N THR A 101 2.44 2.33 -17.48
CA THR A 101 2.76 3.03 -16.22
C THR A 101 3.32 2.02 -15.20
N LEU A 102 4.60 2.15 -14.85
CA LEU A 102 5.34 1.22 -14.02
C LEU A 102 5.72 1.83 -12.67
N LEU A 103 5.60 1.07 -11.59
CA LEU A 103 6.15 1.45 -10.28
C LEU A 103 7.68 1.49 -10.36
N TYR A 104 8.28 2.59 -9.89
CA TYR A 104 9.73 2.73 -9.82
C TYR A 104 10.24 3.12 -8.43
N ILE A 105 11.48 2.74 -8.16
CA ILE A 105 12.30 3.25 -7.06
C ILE A 105 13.62 3.79 -7.60
N ARG A 106 14.40 4.48 -6.77
CA ARG A 106 15.75 4.95 -7.12
C ARG A 106 16.77 4.37 -6.14
N PRO A 107 17.15 3.08 -6.30
CA PRO A 107 17.91 2.35 -5.29
C PRO A 107 19.37 2.78 -5.18
N ASN A 108 19.88 3.51 -6.16
CA ASN A 108 21.28 3.97 -6.23
C ASN A 108 21.43 5.48 -5.96
N ALA A 109 20.35 6.17 -5.55
CA ALA A 109 20.42 7.58 -5.20
C ALA A 109 21.25 7.79 -3.92
N ASP A 110 21.79 9.00 -3.73
CA ASP A 110 22.54 9.40 -2.54
C ASP A 110 21.66 10.07 -1.46
N GLU A 111 20.34 10.09 -1.69
CA GLU A 111 19.33 10.64 -0.80
C GLU A 111 18.07 9.77 -0.75
N VAL A 112 17.19 10.04 0.23
CA VAL A 112 15.88 9.41 0.28
C VAL A 112 15.04 9.95 -0.87
N THR A 113 14.43 9.05 -1.64
CA THR A 113 13.72 9.41 -2.88
C THR A 113 12.26 9.00 -2.80
N GLU A 114 11.39 9.74 -3.49
CA GLU A 114 10.01 9.34 -3.67
C GLU A 114 9.92 8.04 -4.47
N VAL A 115 8.98 7.18 -4.08
CA VAL A 115 8.52 6.08 -4.94
C VAL A 115 7.42 6.64 -5.84
N GLY A 116 7.50 6.32 -7.13
CA GLY A 116 6.59 6.87 -8.10
C GLY A 116 6.25 5.90 -9.22
N PHE A 117 5.63 6.46 -10.24
CA PHE A 117 5.21 5.76 -11.44
C PHE A 117 5.82 6.43 -12.67
N THR A 118 6.16 5.64 -13.68
CA THR A 118 6.72 6.17 -14.92
C THR A 118 5.74 7.14 -15.62
N GLY A 119 6.31 8.14 -16.28
CA GLY A 119 5.65 9.24 -16.97
C GLY A 119 6.66 10.25 -17.51
N ASP A 120 6.20 11.45 -17.86
CA ASP A 120 7.06 12.48 -18.47
C ASP A 120 8.22 12.93 -17.55
N ASP A 121 7.99 12.95 -16.24
CA ASP A 121 8.95 13.38 -15.22
C ASP A 121 9.74 12.20 -14.58
N THR A 122 9.81 11.05 -15.26
CA THR A 122 10.54 9.88 -14.73
C THR A 122 12.02 10.20 -14.53
N PRO A 123 12.58 10.00 -13.32
CA PRO A 123 14.00 10.17 -13.07
C PRO A 123 14.85 9.23 -13.95
N SER A 124 15.96 9.74 -14.48
CA SER A 124 16.83 8.95 -15.38
C SER A 124 17.50 7.73 -14.73
N ASP A 125 17.53 7.68 -13.40
CA ASP A 125 18.05 6.60 -12.57
C ASP A 125 16.94 5.78 -11.89
N ALA A 126 15.68 5.96 -12.32
CA ALA A 126 14.57 5.14 -11.90
C ALA A 126 14.77 3.68 -12.33
N VAL A 127 14.47 2.76 -11.42
CA VAL A 127 14.48 1.31 -11.62
C VAL A 127 13.05 0.81 -11.49
N THR A 128 12.54 0.19 -12.55
CA THR A 128 11.14 -0.28 -12.68
C THR A 128 11.00 -1.80 -12.57
N ASP A 129 12.11 -2.52 -12.55
CA ASP A 129 12.19 -3.98 -12.57
C ASP A 129 12.76 -4.56 -11.27
N LYS A 130 12.93 -5.88 -11.25
CA LYS A 130 13.44 -6.67 -10.11
C LYS A 130 12.54 -6.63 -8.88
N TRP A 131 11.25 -6.41 -9.11
CA TRP A 131 10.24 -6.64 -8.11
C TRP A 131 10.02 -8.14 -7.92
N ILE A 132 9.98 -8.58 -6.67
CA ILE A 132 9.83 -9.98 -6.29
C ILE A 132 8.80 -10.14 -5.18
N TRP A 133 8.03 -11.23 -5.23
CA TRP A 133 7.04 -11.56 -4.20
C TRP A 133 7.43 -12.78 -3.38
N TYR A 134 7.29 -12.65 -2.06
CA TYR A 134 7.32 -13.78 -1.12
C TYR A 134 6.04 -13.80 -0.31
N GLY A 135 5.18 -14.80 -0.51
CA GLY A 135 3.84 -14.76 0.07
C GLY A 135 3.15 -13.44 -0.31
N GLY A 136 2.54 -12.72 0.64
CA GLY A 136 1.90 -11.42 0.36
C GLY A 136 2.84 -10.21 0.21
N TRP A 137 4.16 -10.39 0.36
CA TRP A 137 5.11 -9.28 0.46
C TRP A 137 5.73 -8.96 -0.89
N ILE A 138 5.81 -7.68 -1.22
CA ILE A 138 6.63 -7.15 -2.31
C ILE A 138 8.02 -6.79 -1.76
N MET A 139 9.06 -7.09 -2.52
CA MET A 139 10.45 -6.77 -2.23
C MET A 139 11.15 -6.33 -3.51
N TYR A 140 12.31 -5.70 -3.36
CA TYR A 140 13.24 -5.38 -4.44
C TYR A 140 14.49 -6.26 -4.34
N GLU A 141 14.92 -6.84 -5.45
CA GLU A 141 16.18 -7.60 -5.55
C GLU A 141 17.24 -6.75 -6.26
N SER A 142 18.37 -6.46 -5.59
CA SER A 142 19.46 -5.71 -6.22
C SER A 142 20.29 -6.57 -7.19
N ASP A 143 21.20 -5.93 -7.93
CA ASP A 143 22.14 -6.64 -8.83
C ASP A 143 23.07 -7.63 -8.10
N SER A 144 23.27 -7.47 -6.78
CA SER A 144 24.03 -8.40 -5.95
C SER A 144 23.20 -9.59 -5.45
N GLY A 145 21.89 -9.61 -5.72
CA GLY A 145 20.93 -10.59 -5.21
C GLY A 145 20.50 -10.32 -3.76
N GLU A 146 20.78 -9.12 -3.24
CA GLU A 146 20.30 -8.71 -1.92
C GLU A 146 18.82 -8.31 -2.00
N LEU A 147 18.04 -8.77 -1.03
CA LEU A 147 16.60 -8.52 -0.97
C LEU A 147 16.32 -7.38 0.02
N PHE A 148 15.59 -6.38 -0.47
CA PHE A 148 15.13 -5.25 0.29
C PHE A 148 13.61 -5.30 0.40
N ASP A 149 13.11 -5.42 1.64
CA ASP A 149 11.68 -5.53 1.97
C ASP A 149 11.14 -4.31 2.71
N THR A 150 12.01 -3.33 2.99
CA THR A 150 11.68 -2.20 3.84
C THR A 150 11.39 -0.96 3.00
N PHE A 151 10.12 -0.59 3.00
CA PHE A 151 9.65 0.67 2.43
C PHE A 151 9.51 1.72 3.52
N TYR A 152 9.53 2.99 3.13
CA TYR A 152 9.43 4.11 4.05
C TYR A 152 8.28 5.02 3.66
N VAL A 153 7.73 5.72 4.64
CA VAL A 153 6.68 6.71 4.41
C VAL A 153 6.94 7.96 5.22
N LYS A 154 6.30 9.06 4.78
CA LYS A 154 6.26 10.33 5.49
C LYS A 154 4.83 10.83 5.58
N ASP A 155 4.48 11.41 6.73
CA ASP A 155 3.20 12.10 6.90
C ASP A 155 3.10 13.25 5.89
N THR A 156 1.92 13.39 5.30
CA THR A 156 1.59 14.57 4.49
C THR A 156 0.87 15.61 5.35
N ASN A 157 0.38 16.68 4.74
CA ASN A 157 -0.52 17.64 5.37
C ASN A 157 -1.95 17.11 5.56
N VAL A 158 -2.26 15.91 5.05
CA VAL A 158 -3.52 15.19 5.29
C VAL A 158 -3.22 13.99 6.18
N SER A 159 -3.83 13.94 7.37
CA SER A 159 -3.49 12.97 8.43
C SER A 159 -3.75 11.50 8.08
N THR A 160 -4.51 11.23 7.02
CA THR A 160 -4.86 9.89 6.52
C THR A 160 -4.11 9.53 5.25
N VAL A 161 -3.16 10.37 4.82
CA VAL A 161 -2.39 10.20 3.61
C VAL A 161 -0.89 10.27 3.92
N TRP A 162 -0.18 9.25 3.48
CA TRP A 162 1.27 9.13 3.60
C TRP A 162 1.88 9.00 2.23
N GLN A 163 2.99 9.67 1.99
CA GLN A 163 3.75 9.51 0.76
C GLN A 163 4.77 8.38 0.92
N LEU A 164 4.92 7.55 -0.12
CA LEU A 164 5.86 6.43 -0.14
C LEU A 164 7.25 6.86 -0.61
N PHE A 165 8.27 6.39 0.09
CA PHE A 165 9.69 6.69 -0.15
C PHE A 165 10.52 5.42 -0.17
N TRP A 166 11.60 5.49 -0.94
CA TRP A 166 12.69 4.53 -0.94
C TRP A 166 13.92 5.15 -0.26
N VAL A 167 14.54 4.39 0.64
CA VAL A 167 15.81 4.78 1.27
C VAL A 167 16.89 3.86 0.69
N PRO A 168 17.78 4.39 -0.18
CA PRO A 168 18.93 3.65 -0.69
C PRO A 168 19.84 3.12 0.41
N GLU A 169 20.60 2.07 0.10
CA GLU A 169 21.57 1.52 1.04
C GLU A 169 22.60 2.60 1.45
N GLY A 170 22.90 2.69 2.74
CA GLY A 170 23.82 3.69 3.29
C GLY A 170 23.25 5.10 3.46
N VAL A 171 22.01 5.36 3.00
CA VAL A 171 21.31 6.62 3.23
C VAL A 171 20.56 6.57 4.57
N SER A 172 20.57 7.69 5.31
CA SER A 172 19.86 7.80 6.58
C SER A 172 18.34 7.90 6.38
N SER A 173 17.58 7.05 7.06
CA SER A 173 16.11 7.07 7.09
C SER A 173 15.51 8.02 8.14
N SER A 174 16.32 8.90 8.74
CA SER A 174 15.86 9.83 9.78
C SER A 174 14.70 10.71 9.30
N GLY A 175 13.60 10.69 10.03
CA GLY A 175 12.38 11.46 9.70
C GLY A 175 11.38 10.71 8.82
N TYR A 176 11.61 9.43 8.54
CA TYR A 176 10.69 8.54 7.84
C TYR A 176 10.27 7.37 8.75
N THR A 177 9.08 6.84 8.50
CA THR A 177 8.54 5.69 9.22
C THR A 177 8.56 4.47 8.30
N THR A 178 8.91 3.30 8.83
CA THR A 178 8.88 2.06 8.04
C THR A 178 7.45 1.63 7.74
N ALA A 179 7.22 1.15 6.52
CA ALA A 179 5.95 0.61 6.06
C ALA A 179 6.12 -0.84 5.61
N ASN A 180 5.23 -1.70 6.09
CA ASN A 180 5.16 -3.09 5.66
C ASN A 180 4.21 -3.17 4.46
N VAL A 181 4.74 -3.34 3.25
CA VAL A 181 3.94 -3.29 2.01
C VAL A 181 3.59 -4.69 1.53
N ARG A 182 2.29 -4.93 1.31
CA ARG A 182 1.76 -6.24 0.90
C ARG A 182 0.63 -6.12 -0.10
N ASP A 183 0.38 -7.15 -0.91
CA ASP A 183 -0.72 -7.20 -1.87
C ASP A 183 -2.03 -7.80 -1.31
N VAL A 184 -2.12 -7.92 0.02
CA VAL A 184 -3.27 -8.46 0.74
C VAL A 184 -3.72 -7.41 1.75
N ALA A 185 -5.03 -7.21 1.88
CA ALA A 185 -5.65 -6.41 2.94
C ALA A 185 -6.01 -7.24 4.17
#